data_AF-A0A7C6FTW5-F1
#
_entry.id   AF-A0A7C6FTW5-F1
#
_cell.length_a   1.000
_cell.length_b   1.000
_cell.length_c   1.000
_cell.angle_alpha   90.00
_cell.angle_beta   90.00
_cell.angle_gamma   90.00
#
_symmetry.space_group_name_H-M   'P 1'
#
loop_
_entity.id
_entity.type
_entity.pdbx_description
1 polymer ?
#
loop_
_entity_poly.entity_id
_entity_poly.type
_entity_poly.pdbx_seq_one_letter_code
_entity_poly.pdbx_strand_id
1 'polypeptide(L)'
;MEQETVMISKNDLLKKYGISYGTLYRWKRMRLIPEEWFVKKATSTGQETFFPQTLIFNRVELILERQKTQTLEQIVRSLSQKEQSQSVMLIQTPFGKHTLRIQDVLKVEISRGDEQEDITQRFKQLFEGEKS
;
A
#
# COMPACT_ATOMS: atom_id res chain seq x y z
N MET A 1 -1.55 21.65 4.18
CA MET A 1 -0.09 21.47 4.06
C MET A 1 0.12 20.04 3.62
N GLU A 2 0.54 19.82 2.38
CA GLU A 2 0.94 18.48 1.92
C GLU A 2 2.11 18.06 2.81
N GLN A 3 1.91 17.00 3.60
CA GLN A 3 3.01 16.45 4.39
C GLN A 3 4.05 15.95 3.40
N GLU A 4 5.23 16.57 3.35
CA GLU A 4 6.38 16.01 2.64
C GLU A 4 6.68 14.64 3.23
N THR A 5 6.24 13.58 2.54
CA THR A 5 6.54 12.22 2.96
C THR A 5 8.04 12.04 2.88
N VAL A 6 8.69 11.81 4.03
CA VAL A 6 10.12 11.50 4.09
C VAL A 6 10.41 10.32 3.18
N MET A 7 11.38 10.50 2.27
CA MET A 7 11.77 9.49 1.29
C MET A 7 13.13 8.91 1.63
N ILE A 8 13.33 7.62 1.37
CA ILE A 8 14.65 6.97 1.44
C ILE A 8 15.08 6.48 0.06
N SER A 9 16.37 6.62 -0.26
CA SER A 9 16.94 6.07 -1.49
C SER A 9 16.93 4.53 -1.47
N LYS A 10 16.88 3.91 -2.64
CA LYS A 10 17.05 2.44 -2.75
C LYS A 10 18.35 1.99 -2.10
N ASN A 11 19.44 2.70 -2.32
CA ASN A 11 20.76 2.31 -1.82
C ASN A 11 20.80 2.29 -0.28
N ASP A 12 20.23 3.31 0.35
CA ASP A 12 20.18 3.39 1.82
C ASP A 12 19.22 2.37 2.41
N LEU A 13 18.10 2.09 1.74
CA LEU A 13 17.17 1.03 2.14
C LEU A 13 17.85 -0.34 2.15
N LEU A 14 18.57 -0.69 1.07
CA LEU A 14 19.29 -1.97 0.96
C LEU A 14 20.34 -2.10 2.07
N LYS A 15 21.12 -1.03 2.32
CA LYS A 15 22.13 -0.98 3.38
C LYS A 15 21.50 -1.14 4.77
N LYS A 16 20.42 -0.41 5.06
CA LYS A 16 19.77 -0.41 6.38
C LYS A 16 19.31 -1.80 6.80
N TYR A 17 18.71 -2.57 5.89
CA TYR A 17 18.17 -3.90 6.18
C TYR A 17 19.10 -5.05 5.80
N GLY A 18 20.30 -4.75 5.26
CA GLY A 18 21.23 -5.78 4.80
C GLY A 18 20.66 -6.68 3.70
N ILE A 19 19.72 -6.18 2.88
CA ILE A 19 19.10 -6.95 1.80
C ILE A 19 19.75 -6.65 0.46
N SER A 20 19.79 -7.65 -0.43
CA SER A 20 20.30 -7.45 -1.79
C SER A 20 19.27 -6.76 -2.69
N TYR A 21 19.76 -6.15 -3.78
CA TYR A 21 18.87 -5.64 -4.84
C TYR A 21 17.98 -6.74 -5.43
N GLY A 22 18.52 -7.95 -5.62
CA GLY A 22 17.77 -9.10 -6.11
C GLY A 22 16.63 -9.50 -5.18
N THR A 23 16.85 -9.44 -3.86
CA THR A 23 15.81 -9.67 -2.84
C THR A 23 14.68 -8.66 -2.97
N LEU A 24 15.00 -7.38 -2.98
CA LEU A 24 14.01 -6.29 -3.10
C LEU A 24 13.24 -6.40 -4.43
N TYR A 25 13.92 -6.75 -5.52
CA TYR A 25 13.30 -6.96 -6.82
C TYR A 25 12.37 -8.18 -6.84
N ARG A 26 12.76 -9.30 -6.22
CA ARG A 26 11.89 -10.49 -6.06
C ARG A 26 10.63 -10.13 -5.28
N TRP A 27 10.74 -9.36 -4.20
CA TRP A 27 9.58 -8.90 -3.43
C TRP A 27 8.63 -8.03 -4.25
N LYS A 28 9.15 -7.11 -5.08
CA LYS A 28 8.34 -6.34 -6.03
C LYS A 28 7.58 -7.26 -6.99
N ARG A 29 8.27 -8.22 -7.62
CA ARG A 29 7.67 -9.16 -8.59
C ARG A 29 6.59 -10.04 -7.96
N MET A 30 6.74 -10.38 -6.69
CA MET A 30 5.76 -11.14 -5.90
C MET A 30 4.63 -10.26 -5.32
N ARG A 31 4.59 -8.96 -5.67
CA ARG A 31 3.63 -7.96 -5.15
C ARG A 31 3.65 -7.81 -3.63
N LEU A 32 4.75 -8.18 -2.97
CA LEU A 32 4.92 -7.99 -1.52
C LEU A 32 5.15 -6.52 -1.18
N ILE A 33 5.79 -5.78 -2.09
CA ILE A 33 5.96 -4.34 -2.03
C ILE A 33 5.23 -3.75 -3.25
N PRO A 34 4.29 -2.82 -3.05
CA PRO A 34 3.56 -2.19 -4.15
C PRO A 34 4.48 -1.45 -5.12
N GLU A 35 4.13 -1.46 -6.42
CA GLU A 35 4.98 -0.85 -7.46
C GLU A 35 4.99 0.68 -7.35
N GLU A 36 3.88 1.27 -6.94
CA GLU A 36 3.71 2.71 -6.74
C GLU A 36 4.66 3.29 -5.68
N TRP A 37 5.23 2.45 -4.80
CA TRP A 37 6.24 2.89 -3.84
C TRP A 37 7.63 3.07 -4.48
N PHE A 38 7.87 2.58 -5.70
CA PHE A 38 9.15 2.71 -6.41
C PHE A 38 9.18 4.04 -7.20
N VAL A 39 9.32 5.16 -6.49
CA VAL A 39 9.31 6.49 -7.10
C VAL A 39 10.66 6.80 -7.73
N LYS A 40 10.72 6.87 -9.06
CA LYS A 40 11.93 7.26 -9.78
C LYS A 40 12.07 8.78 -9.79
N LYS A 41 13.22 9.30 -9.37
CA LYS A 41 13.57 10.72 -9.41
C LYS A 41 14.87 10.92 -10.20
N ALA A 42 14.96 12.03 -10.95
CA ALA A 42 16.23 12.45 -11.54
C ALA A 42 17.13 13.01 -10.43
N THR A 43 18.40 12.63 -10.45
CA THR A 43 19.45 13.10 -9.55
C THR A 43 20.60 13.67 -10.38
N SER A 44 21.54 14.38 -9.76
CA SER A 44 22.71 14.94 -10.43
C SER A 44 23.59 13.89 -11.11
N THR A 45 23.51 12.63 -10.69
CA THR A 45 24.27 11.50 -11.24
C THR A 45 23.43 10.54 -12.10
N GLY A 46 22.17 10.87 -12.38
CA GLY A 46 21.30 10.10 -13.27
C GLY A 46 19.87 9.94 -12.75
N GLN A 47 19.39 8.71 -12.64
CA GLN A 47 18.06 8.40 -12.13
C GLN A 47 18.17 7.45 -10.93
N GLU A 48 17.53 7.81 -9.82
CA GLU A 48 17.51 7.01 -8.61
C GLU A 48 16.07 6.67 -8.22
N THR A 49 15.90 5.57 -7.48
CA THR A 49 14.59 5.15 -6.96
C THR A 49 14.52 5.47 -5.48
N PHE A 50 13.42 6.10 -5.08
CA PHE A 50 13.10 6.47 -3.73
C PHE A 50 11.82 5.78 -3.27
N PHE A 51 11.70 5.60 -1.96
CA PHE A 51 10.57 4.95 -1.33
C PHE A 51 10.03 5.82 -0.19
N PRO A 52 8.70 5.84 0.06
CA PRO A 52 8.15 6.47 1.25
C PRO A 52 8.66 5.75 2.50
N GLN A 53 9.50 6.44 3.29
CA GLN A 53 10.38 5.83 4.28
C GLN A 53 9.60 4.98 5.29
N THR A 54 8.55 5.53 5.90
CA THR A 54 7.75 4.83 6.90
C THR A 54 7.05 3.60 6.34
N LEU A 55 6.49 3.70 5.13
CA LEU A 55 5.76 2.61 4.50
C LEU A 55 6.70 1.45 4.14
N ILE A 56 7.85 1.77 3.54
CA ILE A 56 8.79 0.74 3.10
C ILE A 56 9.46 0.05 4.29
N PHE A 57 9.75 0.77 5.37
CA PHE A 57 10.34 0.19 6.57
C PHE A 57 9.40 -0.84 7.21
N ASN A 58 8.17 -0.44 7.53
CA ASN A 58 7.17 -1.34 8.10
C ASN A 58 6.95 -2.57 7.23
N ARG A 59 7.01 -2.41 5.90
CA ARG A 59 6.83 -3.53 4.97
C ARG A 59 8.03 -4.48 4.95
N VAL A 60 9.25 -3.96 4.90
CA VAL A 60 10.46 -4.79 4.91
C VAL A 60 10.56 -5.56 6.23
N GLU A 61 10.33 -4.90 7.36
CA GLU A 61 10.30 -5.55 8.68
C GLU A 61 9.25 -6.67 8.73
N LEU A 62 8.02 -6.40 8.27
CA LEU A 62 6.97 -7.43 8.20
C LEU A 62 7.37 -8.63 7.35
N ILE A 63 8.00 -8.41 6.19
CA ILE A 63 8.45 -9.50 5.32
C ILE A 63 9.54 -10.31 6.01
N LEU A 64 10.56 -9.66 6.58
CA LEU A 64 11.67 -10.32 7.26
C LEU A 64 11.21 -11.12 8.48
N GLU A 65 10.33 -10.58 9.31
CA GLU A 65 9.75 -11.28 10.47
C GLU A 65 9.01 -12.55 10.05
N ARG A 66 8.17 -12.46 9.00
CA ARG A 66 7.42 -13.63 8.51
C ARG A 66 8.32 -14.65 7.84
N GLN A 67 9.38 -14.21 7.15
CA GLN A 67 10.35 -15.12 6.53
C GLN A 67 11.07 -16.03 7.53
N LYS A 68 11.09 -15.68 8.83
CA LYS A 68 11.62 -16.56 9.88
C LYS A 68 10.81 -17.85 10.05
N THR A 69 9.53 -17.84 9.67
CA THR A 69 8.59 -18.95 9.92
C THR A 69 7.85 -19.42 8.68
N GLN A 70 7.89 -18.66 7.58
CA GLN A 70 7.13 -18.90 6.36
C GLN A 70 7.99 -18.72 5.11
N THR A 71 7.70 -19.46 4.04
CA THR A 71 8.28 -19.18 2.72
C THR A 71 7.69 -17.91 2.12
N LEU A 72 8.37 -17.31 1.14
CA LEU A 72 7.88 -16.13 0.44
C LEU A 72 6.51 -16.36 -0.21
N GLU A 73 6.30 -17.54 -0.79
CA GLU A 73 5.05 -17.92 -1.43
C GLU A 73 3.91 -18.06 -0.41
N GLN A 74 4.20 -18.60 0.79
CA GLN A 74 3.25 -18.65 1.89
C GLN A 74 2.89 -17.25 2.41
N ILE A 75 3.87 -16.34 2.49
CA ILE A 75 3.64 -14.94 2.86
C ILE A 75 2.71 -14.27 1.85
N VAL A 76 2.98 -14.41 0.55
CA VAL A 76 2.11 -13.89 -0.52
C VAL A 76 0.70 -14.44 -0.36
N ARG A 77 0.55 -15.77 -0.23
CA ARG A 77 -0.76 -16.41 -0.08
C ARG A 77 -1.50 -15.89 1.15
N SER A 78 -0.82 -15.74 2.29
CA SER A 78 -1.43 -15.23 3.52
C SER A 78 -1.86 -13.77 3.41
N LEU A 79 -1.09 -12.93 2.70
CA LEU A 79 -1.44 -11.54 2.42
C LEU A 79 -2.64 -11.47 1.46
N SER A 80 -2.61 -12.25 0.38
CA SER A 80 -3.73 -12.32 -0.57
C SER A 80 -5.00 -12.91 0.04
N GLN A 81 -4.90 -13.87 0.96
CA GLN A 81 -6.06 -14.45 1.65
C GLN A 81 -6.64 -13.47 2.69
N LYS A 82 -5.78 -12.66 3.32
CA LYS A 82 -6.22 -11.53 4.16
C LYS A 82 -6.87 -10.44 3.31
N GLU A 83 -6.37 -10.18 2.10
CA GLU A 83 -7.01 -9.27 1.13
C GLU A 83 -8.35 -9.81 0.60
N GLN A 84 -8.50 -11.14 0.43
CA GLN A 84 -9.77 -11.76 0.04
C GLN A 84 -10.83 -11.73 1.16
N SER A 85 -10.40 -11.64 2.42
CA SER A 85 -11.29 -11.54 3.59
C SER A 85 -11.58 -10.07 3.96
N GLN A 86 -11.05 -9.11 3.21
CA GLN A 86 -11.25 -7.68 3.45
C GLN A 86 -12.28 -7.14 2.46
N SER A 87 -13.32 -6.52 2.99
CA SER A 87 -14.33 -5.85 2.16
C SER A 87 -13.66 -4.80 1.28
N VAL A 88 -13.91 -4.89 -0.03
CA VAL A 88 -13.44 -3.94 -1.04
C VAL A 88 -14.63 -3.23 -1.66
N MET A 89 -14.47 -1.94 -1.90
CA MET A 89 -15.41 -1.14 -2.68
C MET A 89 -14.93 -1.07 -4.13
N LEU A 90 -15.81 -1.46 -5.06
CA LEU A 90 -15.62 -1.25 -6.49
C LEU A 90 -16.46 -0.05 -6.93
N ILE A 91 -15.81 0.98 -7.47
CA ILE A 91 -16.45 2.14 -8.08
C ILE A 91 -16.24 2.04 -9.58
N GLN A 92 -17.32 1.83 -10.34
CA GLN A 92 -17.27 1.81 -11.80
C GLN A 92 -17.89 3.09 -12.36
N THR A 93 -17.12 3.80 -13.18
CA THR A 93 -17.54 5.00 -13.91
C THR A 93 -17.35 4.80 -15.40
N PRO A 94 -17.90 5.67 -16.27
CA PRO A 94 -17.58 5.67 -17.70
C PRO A 94 -16.07 5.85 -17.99
N PHE A 95 -15.31 6.41 -17.05
CA PHE A 95 -13.88 6.68 -17.18
C PHE A 95 -13.00 5.56 -16.64
N GLY A 96 -13.57 4.52 -16.02
CA GLY A 96 -12.82 3.38 -15.53
C GLY A 96 -13.36 2.78 -14.25
N LYS A 97 -12.64 1.76 -13.77
CA LYS A 97 -12.92 1.04 -12.53
C LYS A 97 -11.88 1.41 -11.47
N HIS A 98 -12.34 1.74 -10.28
CA HIS A 98 -11.51 1.97 -9.10
C HIS A 98 -11.86 0.96 -8.03
N THR A 99 -10.86 0.28 -7.48
CA THR A 99 -11.02 -0.66 -6.37
C THR A 99 -10.32 -0.08 -5.15
N LEU A 100 -11.06 0.11 -4.06
CA LEU A 100 -10.57 0.64 -2.80
C LEU A 100 -10.81 -0.38 -1.69
N ARG A 101 -9.86 -0.54 -0.77
CA ARG A 101 -10.12 -1.32 0.45
C ARG A 101 -10.91 -0.45 1.40
N ILE A 102 -11.99 -0.99 1.98
CA ILE A 102 -12.83 -0.23 2.90
C ILE A 102 -12.04 0.32 4.09
N GLN A 103 -11.10 -0.47 4.62
CA GLN A 103 -10.20 -0.07 5.72
C GLN A 103 -9.27 1.10 5.39
N ASP A 104 -8.97 1.32 4.11
CA ASP A 104 -8.05 2.38 3.66
C ASP A 104 -8.83 3.69 3.35
N VAL A 105 -10.17 3.65 3.40
CA VAL A 105 -11.01 4.82 3.18
C VAL A 105 -10.95 5.74 4.41
N LEU A 106 -10.32 6.89 4.22
CA LEU A 106 -10.19 7.91 5.26
C LEU A 106 -11.44 8.77 5.42
N LYS A 107 -12.06 9.14 4.30
CA LYS A 107 -13.21 10.05 4.25
C LYS A 107 -14.09 9.74 3.05
N VAL A 108 -15.40 9.85 3.21
CA VAL A 108 -16.39 9.75 2.13
C VAL A 108 -17.36 10.91 2.25
N GLU A 109 -17.43 11.75 1.23
CA GLU A 109 -18.32 12.89 1.15
C GLU A 109 -19.22 12.79 -0.08
N ILE A 110 -20.48 13.19 0.08
CA ILE A 110 -21.41 13.37 -1.01
C ILE A 110 -21.66 14.87 -1.18
N SER A 111 -21.39 15.39 -2.37
CA SER A 111 -21.71 16.77 -2.72
C SER A 111 -22.94 16.81 -3.62
N ARG A 112 -23.94 17.62 -3.26
CA ARG A 112 -25.16 17.88 -4.05
C ARG A 112 -25.33 19.39 -4.19
N GLY A 113 -24.81 19.95 -5.28
CA GLY A 113 -24.74 21.41 -5.43
C GLY A 113 -23.82 22.01 -4.37
N ASP A 114 -24.34 22.96 -3.58
CA ASP A 114 -23.60 23.61 -2.49
C ASP A 114 -23.61 22.81 -1.18
N GLU A 115 -24.42 21.76 -1.08
CA GLU A 115 -24.47 20.90 0.11
C GLU A 115 -23.38 19.83 0.06
N GLN A 116 -22.63 19.70 1.15
CA GLN A 116 -21.65 18.63 1.37
C GLN A 116 -22.05 17.84 2.62
N GLU A 117 -22.23 16.54 2.48
CA GLU A 117 -22.53 15.62 3.58
C GLU A 117 -21.34 14.65 3.76
N ASP A 118 -20.72 14.65 4.94
CA ASP A 118 -19.76 13.62 5.33
C ASP A 118 -20.51 12.37 5.77
N ILE A 119 -20.29 11.27 5.05
CA ILE A 119 -20.96 9.99 5.28
C ILE A 119 -19.99 8.91 5.77
N THR A 120 -18.78 9.28 6.20
CA THR A 120 -17.70 8.34 6.54
C THR A 120 -18.11 7.34 7.61
N GLN A 121 -18.84 7.78 8.64
CA GLN A 121 -19.30 6.89 9.72
C GLN A 121 -20.37 5.92 9.22
N ARG A 122 -21.38 6.43 8.49
CA ARG A 122 -22.43 5.61 7.88
C ARG A 122 -21.84 4.59 6.90
N PHE A 123 -20.84 5.01 6.14
CA PHE A 123 -20.08 4.15 5.23
C PHE A 123 -19.39 3.01 5.98
N LYS A 124 -18.65 3.28 7.05
CA LYS A 124 -17.96 2.24 7.83
C LYS A 124 -18.93 1.23 8.44
N GLN A 125 -20.05 1.70 8.99
CA GLN A 125 -21.08 0.84 9.58
C GLN A 125 -21.67 -0.17 8.59
N LEU A 126 -21.88 0.22 7.32
CA LEU A 126 -22.40 -0.66 6.28
C LEU A 126 -21.51 -1.89 6.03
N PHE A 127 -20.20 -1.76 6.24
CA PHE A 127 -19.24 -2.84 5.99
C PHE A 127 -18.80 -3.58 7.26
N GLU A 128 -19.02 -3.00 8.45
CA GLU A 128 -18.81 -3.69 9.73
C GLU A 128 -19.96 -4.67 10.06
N GLY A 129 -21.16 -4.43 9.53
CA GLY A 129 -22.36 -5.24 9.77
C GLY A 129 -22.48 -6.57 9.01
N GLU A 130 -21.60 -6.87 8.04
CA GLU A 130 -21.63 -8.14 7.29
C GLU A 130 -20.90 -9.30 7.99
N LYS A 131 -20.36 -9.09 9.20
CA LYS A 131 -19.85 -10.17 10.05
C LYS A 131 -20.96 -10.71 10.98
N SER A 132 -21.93 -11.44 10.43
CA SER A 132 -22.78 -12.33 11.22
C SER A 132 -23.10 -13.62 10.48
#